data_AF-A0ABC8E9J0-F1
#
_entry.id   AF-A0ABC8E9J0-F1
#
_cell.length_a   1.000
_cell.length_b   1.000
_cell.length_c   1.000
_cell.angle_alpha   90.00
_cell.angle_beta   90.00
_cell.angle_gamma   90.00
#
_symmetry.space_group_name_H-M   'P 1'
#
loop_
_entity.id
_entity.type
_entity.pdbx_description
1 polymer ?
#
loop_
_entity_poly.entity_id
_entity_poly.type
_entity_poly.pdbx_seq_one_letter_code
_entity_poly.pdbx_strand_id
1 'polypeptide(L)'
;MEKLDFVNWNDRYPKSVKRKLSRWIKGYIRERLEYKCNYNSIKYTYINPAYTSKVCNVCGSFGKRDGDVFTCPKCGEIHSDINASKNILKRKYDKEITLYTNYKKVKEILENRVS
;
A
#
# COMPACT_ATOMS: atom_id res chain seq x y z
N MET A 1 0.37 6.81 -4.56
CA MET A 1 -0.29 6.55 -3.26
C MET A 1 -0.85 5.14 -3.24
N GLU A 2 -0.74 4.42 -2.13
CA GLU A 2 -1.46 3.15 -1.97
C GLU A 2 -2.94 3.41 -1.70
N LYS A 3 -3.79 2.55 -2.25
CA LYS A 3 -5.22 2.54 -1.94
C LYS A 3 -5.46 1.78 -0.63
N LEU A 4 -4.99 2.33 0.48
CA LEU A 4 -5.21 1.77 1.83
C LEU A 4 -6.33 2.52 2.51
N ASP A 5 -7.29 1.74 3.02
CA ASP A 5 -8.62 2.21 3.27
C ASP A 5 -9.01 1.96 4.75
N PHE A 6 -8.31 2.52 5.75
CA PHE A 6 -8.67 2.33 7.17
C PHE A 6 -8.46 3.56 8.07
N VAL A 7 -9.52 3.94 8.80
CA VAL A 7 -9.45 4.71 10.05
C VAL A 7 -10.45 4.05 11.02
N ASN A 8 -10.00 3.78 12.24
CA ASN A 8 -10.77 3.14 13.31
C ASN A 8 -11.52 4.21 14.14
N TRP A 9 -12.86 4.17 14.10
CA TRP A 9 -13.78 5.13 14.76
C TRP A 9 -14.56 4.48 15.91
N ASN A 10 -13.99 3.44 16.53
CA ASN A 10 -14.81 2.31 16.96
C ASN A 10 -15.90 2.60 18.00
N ASP A 11 -15.72 3.56 18.90
CA ASP A 11 -16.62 3.69 20.05
C ASP A 11 -17.62 4.85 19.99
N ARG A 12 -17.56 5.72 18.99
CA ARG A 12 -18.36 6.97 19.00
C ARG A 12 -19.57 6.97 18.07
N TYR A 13 -19.62 6.11 17.06
CA TYR A 13 -20.64 6.22 16.00
C TYR A 13 -21.19 4.86 15.53
N PRO A 14 -22.49 4.79 15.16
CA PRO A 14 -23.09 3.61 14.54
C PRO A 14 -22.34 3.17 13.27
N LYS A 15 -22.37 1.86 12.96
CA LYS A 15 -21.69 1.27 11.78
C LYS A 15 -22.00 2.00 10.46
N SER A 16 -23.24 2.45 10.27
CA SER A 16 -23.68 3.19 9.07
C SER A 16 -22.98 4.55 8.92
N VAL A 17 -22.75 5.25 10.03
CA VAL A 17 -22.07 6.55 10.10
C VAL A 17 -20.56 6.36 9.91
N LYS A 18 -19.96 5.34 10.56
CA LYS A 18 -18.55 4.98 10.36
C LYS A 18 -18.23 4.72 8.89
N ARG A 19 -19.14 4.04 8.18
CA ARG A 19 -19.03 3.78 6.73
C ARG A 19 -19.06 5.07 5.91
N LYS A 20 -19.95 6.02 6.25
CA LYS A 20 -20.04 7.32 5.57
C LYS A 20 -18.80 8.17 5.82
N LEU A 21 -18.39 8.31 7.09
CA LEU A 21 -17.21 9.08 7.49
C LEU A 21 -15.93 8.53 6.89
N SER A 22 -15.74 7.20 6.94
CA SER A 22 -14.61 6.55 6.28
C SER A 22 -14.58 6.89 4.79
N ARG A 23 -15.71 6.81 4.08
CA ARG A 23 -15.76 7.15 2.64
C ARG A 23 -15.49 8.63 2.38
N TRP A 24 -16.09 9.52 3.19
CA TRP A 24 -15.97 10.96 3.03
C TRP A 24 -14.56 11.46 3.32
N ILE A 25 -13.96 11.06 4.45
CA ILE A 25 -12.59 11.46 4.82
C ILE A 25 -11.56 10.90 3.84
N LYS A 26 -11.72 9.65 3.38
CA LYS A 26 -10.87 9.09 2.32
C LYS A 26 -10.99 9.88 1.02
N GLY A 27 -12.21 10.28 0.65
CA GLY A 27 -12.46 11.15 -0.49
C GLY A 27 -11.76 12.49 -0.33
N TYR A 28 -11.94 13.14 0.81
CA TYR A 28 -11.36 14.44 1.13
C TYR A 28 -9.83 14.41 1.15
N ILE A 29 -9.21 13.44 1.82
CA ILE A 29 -7.74 13.32 1.88
C ILE A 29 -7.16 13.14 0.47
N ARG A 30 -7.79 12.29 -0.34
CA ARG A 30 -7.40 12.08 -1.74
C ARG A 30 -7.50 13.37 -2.55
N GLU A 31 -8.65 14.05 -2.46
CA GLU A 31 -8.91 15.31 -3.15
C GLU A 31 -7.87 16.37 -2.76
N ARG A 32 -7.56 16.51 -1.47
CA ARG A 32 -6.57 17.48 -0.99
C ARG A 32 -5.15 17.13 -1.43
N LEU A 33 -4.80 15.85 -1.47
CA LEU A 33 -3.52 15.38 -2.01
C LEU A 33 -3.39 15.70 -3.50
N GLU A 34 -4.41 15.36 -4.30
CA GLU A 34 -4.44 15.67 -5.73
C GLU A 34 -4.34 17.17 -5.98
N TYR A 35 -5.11 17.98 -5.25
CA TYR A 35 -5.05 19.45 -5.32
C TYR A 35 -3.65 19.99 -5.00
N LYS A 36 -3.04 19.57 -3.88
CA LYS A 36 -1.70 20.04 -3.48
C LYS A 36 -0.62 19.57 -4.44
N CYS A 37 -0.70 18.34 -4.96
CA CYS A 37 0.23 17.85 -5.96
C CYS A 37 0.14 18.67 -7.26
N ASN A 38 -1.08 18.94 -7.74
CA ASN A 38 -1.30 19.75 -8.93
C ASN A 38 -0.77 21.18 -8.75
N TYR A 39 -1.04 21.80 -7.60
CA TYR A 39 -0.56 23.14 -7.26
C TYR A 39 0.98 23.26 -7.31
N ASN A 40 1.69 22.20 -6.91
CA ASN A 40 3.16 22.15 -6.89
C ASN A 40 3.77 21.48 -8.13
N SER A 41 2.97 21.21 -9.17
CA SER A 41 3.42 20.46 -10.37
C SER A 41 4.05 19.09 -10.08
N ILE A 42 3.65 18.44 -8.97
CA ILE A 42 4.10 17.11 -8.57
C ILE A 42 3.21 16.07 -9.24
N LYS A 43 3.81 15.13 -9.98
CA LYS A 43 3.08 14.04 -10.63
C LYS A 43 2.50 13.06 -9.59
N TYR A 44 1.18 13.04 -9.47
CA TYR A 44 0.44 12.09 -8.63
C TYR A 44 0.03 10.86 -9.44
N THR A 45 0.39 9.66 -8.98
CA THR A 45 0.06 8.39 -9.67
C THR A 45 -0.46 7.33 -8.71
N TYR A 46 -1.42 6.55 -9.21
CA TYR A 46 -1.89 5.34 -8.57
C TYR A 46 -0.98 4.15 -8.90
N ILE A 47 -0.73 3.30 -7.90
CA ILE A 47 0.04 2.05 -8.06
C ILE A 47 -0.77 0.87 -7.53
N ASN A 48 -0.41 -0.32 -7.96
CA ASN A 48 -1.03 -1.55 -7.48
C ASN A 48 -0.62 -1.82 -6.02
N PRO A 49 -1.56 -1.81 -5.04
CA PRO A 49 -1.24 -1.98 -3.63
C PRO A 49 -1.05 -3.45 -3.22
N ALA A 50 -1.19 -4.41 -4.13
CA ALA A 50 -1.15 -5.82 -3.79
C ALA A 50 0.23 -6.22 -3.23
N TYR A 51 0.20 -6.76 -2.00
CA TYR A 51 1.32 -7.33 -1.23
C TYR A 51 2.48 -6.38 -0.90
N THR A 52 2.34 -5.08 -1.11
CA THR A 52 3.40 -4.10 -0.79
C THR A 52 3.79 -4.10 0.69
N SER A 53 2.88 -4.45 1.61
CA SER A 53 3.17 -4.62 3.04
C SER A 53 3.60 -6.04 3.44
N LYS A 54 3.62 -6.99 2.49
CA LYS A 54 3.86 -8.42 2.75
C LYS A 54 5.13 -8.98 2.11
N VAL A 55 5.77 -8.23 1.21
CA VAL A 55 7.04 -8.60 0.59
C VAL A 55 8.19 -7.77 1.13
N CYS A 56 9.38 -8.37 1.20
CA CYS A 56 10.59 -7.67 1.61
C CYS A 56 11.05 -6.73 0.49
N ASN A 57 11.24 -5.46 0.82
CA ASN A 57 11.77 -4.48 -0.12
C ASN A 57 13.19 -4.77 -0.57
N VAL A 58 13.96 -5.60 0.15
CA VAL A 58 15.34 -5.94 -0.21
C VAL A 58 15.36 -7.15 -1.16
N CYS A 59 14.87 -8.31 -0.70
CA CYS A 59 14.98 -9.57 -1.42
C CYS A 59 13.71 -10.05 -2.13
N GLY A 60 12.59 -9.32 -2.02
CA GLY A 60 11.31 -9.68 -2.64
C GLY A 60 10.54 -10.83 -1.95
N SER A 61 11.16 -11.56 -1.02
CA SER A 61 10.52 -12.70 -0.34
C SER A 61 9.34 -12.27 0.53
N PHE A 62 8.32 -13.13 0.62
CA PHE A 62 7.20 -12.92 1.54
C PHE A 62 7.68 -13.01 2.99
N GLY A 63 7.17 -12.10 3.81
CA GLY A 63 7.46 -12.02 5.24
C GLY A 63 6.18 -11.82 6.05
N LYS A 64 6.36 -11.60 7.34
CA LYS A 64 5.27 -11.37 8.29
C LYS A 64 5.33 -9.94 8.81
N ARG A 65 4.19 -9.25 8.81
CA ARG A 65 4.03 -7.96 9.49
C ARG A 65 3.36 -8.19 10.84
N ASP A 66 3.89 -7.56 11.88
CA ASP A 66 3.30 -7.47 13.20
C ASP A 66 3.43 -6.02 13.71
N GLY A 67 2.30 -5.32 13.78
CA GLY A 67 2.27 -3.88 14.07
C GLY A 67 3.16 -3.06 13.13
N ASP A 68 4.17 -2.43 13.72
CA ASP A 68 5.16 -1.56 13.07
C ASP A 68 6.41 -2.31 12.60
N VAL A 69 6.47 -3.62 12.81
CA VAL A 69 7.61 -4.47 12.43
C VAL A 69 7.23 -5.37 11.26
N PHE A 70 8.12 -5.47 10.28
CA PHE A 70 8.06 -6.46 9.22
C PHE A 70 9.29 -7.37 9.32
N THR A 71 9.06 -8.67 9.45
CA THR A 71 10.10 -9.70 9.57
C THR A 71 10.23 -10.46 8.25
N CYS A 72 11.40 -10.37 7.63
CA CYS A 72 11.78 -11.14 6.45
C CYS A 72 12.61 -12.36 6.86
N PRO A 73 12.30 -13.57 6.35
CA PRO A 73 13.08 -14.77 6.67
C PRO A 73 14.52 -14.74 6.14
N LYS A 74 14.81 -13.91 5.13
CA LYS A 74 16.15 -13.80 4.52
C LYS A 74 16.95 -12.56 4.99
N CYS A 75 16.27 -11.44 5.25
CA CYS A 75 16.91 -10.14 5.52
C CYS A 75 16.76 -9.65 6.96
N GLY A 76 15.95 -10.31 7.79
CA GLY A 76 15.65 -9.87 9.15
C GLY A 76 14.55 -8.81 9.21
N GLU A 77 14.58 -7.99 10.25
CA GLU A 77 13.49 -7.07 10.61
C GLU A 77 13.70 -5.65 10.06
N ILE A 78 12.59 -5.01 9.70
CA ILE A 78 12.54 -3.61 9.27
C ILE A 78 11.21 -3.00 9.69
N HIS A 79 11.19 -1.68 9.91
CA HIS A 79 9.95 -0.95 10.11
C HIS A 79 8.99 -1.17 8.93
N SER A 80 7.77 -1.59 9.23
CA SER A 80 6.81 -2.07 8.25
C SER A 80 6.40 -1.02 7.22
N ASP A 81 6.30 0.25 7.65
CA ASP A 81 5.90 1.33 6.76
C ASP A 81 7.06 1.80 5.87
N ILE A 82 8.30 1.66 6.33
CA ILE A 82 9.49 1.88 5.50
C ILE A 82 9.56 0.81 4.42
N ASN A 83 9.32 -0.45 4.80
CA ASN A 83 9.26 -1.57 3.87
C ASN A 83 8.17 -1.37 2.80
N ALA A 84 6.95 -1.05 3.24
CA ALA A 84 5.84 -0.76 2.32
C ALA A 84 6.16 0.41 1.39
N SER A 85 6.65 1.53 1.93
CA SER A 85 6.99 2.73 1.15
C SER A 85 8.01 2.45 0.04
N LYS A 86 9.04 1.66 0.33
CA LYS A 86 10.02 1.23 -0.68
C LYS A 86 9.40 0.30 -1.72
N ASN A 87 8.50 -0.60 -1.33
CA ASN A 87 7.78 -1.46 -2.27
C ASN A 87 6.86 -0.67 -3.21
N ILE A 88 6.15 0.35 -2.71
CA ILE A 88 5.34 1.28 -3.53
C ILE A 88 6.22 1.95 -4.57
N LEU A 89 7.39 2.44 -4.17
CA LEU A 89 8.33 3.10 -5.06
C LEU A 89 8.81 2.13 -6.15
N LYS A 90 9.22 0.91 -5.78
CA LYS A 90 9.61 -0.13 -6.74
C LYS A 90 8.48 -0.49 -7.70
N ARG A 91 7.25 -0.60 -7.19
CA ARG A 91 6.05 -0.91 -7.98
C ARG A 91 5.77 0.11 -9.07
N LYS A 92 6.09 1.39 -8.84
CA LYS A 92 5.90 2.46 -9.84
C LYS A 92 6.63 2.17 -11.16
N TYR A 93 7.75 1.45 -11.11
CA TYR A 93 8.58 1.15 -12.28
C TYR A 93 8.46 -0.29 -12.77
N ASP A 94 7.54 -1.06 -12.18
CA ASP A 94 7.32 -2.47 -12.51
C ASP A 94 6.48 -2.61 -13.80
N LYS A 95 7.07 -3.19 -14.84
CA LYS A 95 6.40 -3.37 -16.14
C LYS A 95 5.42 -4.54 -16.15
N GLU A 96 5.63 -5.54 -15.30
CA GLU A 96 4.78 -6.75 -15.25
C GLU A 96 3.54 -6.53 -14.36
N ILE A 97 3.64 -5.62 -13.40
CA ILE A 97 2.57 -5.35 -12.43
C ILE A 97 2.04 -3.93 -12.62
N THR A 98 1.03 -3.84 -13.48
CA THR A 98 0.26 -2.62 -13.71
C THR A 98 -0.75 -2.37 -12.57
N LEU A 99 -1.32 -1.17 -12.55
CA LEU A 99 -2.40 -0.80 -11.62
C LEU A 99 -3.58 -1.78 -11.62
N TYR A 100 -3.88 -2.38 -12.79
CA TYR A 100 -5.06 -3.23 -12.99
C TYR A 100 -4.75 -4.73 -12.90
N THR A 101 -3.48 -5.10 -12.70
CA THR A 101 -3.09 -6.51 -12.57
C THR A 101 -3.79 -7.13 -11.36
N ASN A 102 -4.51 -8.24 -11.58
CA ASN A 102 -5.25 -8.93 -10.55
C ASN A 102 -4.33 -9.42 -9.41
N TYR A 103 -4.80 -9.32 -8.16
CA TYR A 103 -4.01 -9.68 -6.99
C TYR A 103 -3.49 -11.13 -7.00
N LYS A 104 -4.21 -12.09 -7.62
CA LYS A 104 -3.70 -13.47 -7.76
C LYS A 104 -2.49 -13.51 -8.69
N LYS A 105 -2.57 -12.80 -9.83
CA LYS A 105 -1.47 -12.72 -10.79
C LYS A 105 -0.27 -11.97 -10.23
N VAL A 106 -0.51 -10.91 -9.46
CA VAL A 106 0.57 -10.21 -8.74
C VAL A 106 1.31 -11.17 -7.81
N LYS A 107 0.58 -12.02 -7.09
CA LYS A 107 1.19 -12.99 -6.18
C LYS A 107 2.11 -13.96 -6.94
N GLU A 108 1.60 -14.54 -8.01
CA GLU A 108 2.36 -15.46 -8.87
C GLU A 108 3.65 -14.80 -9.41
N ILE A 109 3.56 -13.57 -9.93
CA ILE A 109 4.74 -12.83 -10.41
C ILE A 109 5.75 -12.62 -9.27
N LEU A 110 5.29 -12.25 -8.07
CA LEU A 110 6.17 -12.01 -6.93
C LEU A 110 6.82 -13.30 -6.42
N GLU A 111 6.09 -14.42 -6.40
CA GLU A 111 6.62 -15.73 -6.05
C GLU A 111 7.69 -16.18 -7.06
N ASN A 112 7.42 -16.04 -8.36
CA ASN A 112 8.37 -16.38 -9.43
C ASN A 112 9.68 -15.58 -9.40
N ARG A 113 9.69 -14.38 -8.82
CA ARG A 113 10.90 -13.54 -8.67
C ARG A 113 11.81 -13.95 -7.51
N VAL A 114 11.30 -14.78 -6.61
CA VAL A 114 12.00 -15.21 -5.39
C VAL A 114 12.53 -16.64 -5.51
N SER A 115 11.89 -17.44 -6.38
CA SER A 115 12.32 -18.77 -6.81
C SER A 115 13.67 -18.76 -7.51
#